data_AF-A0A932T4M2-F1
#
_entry.id   AF-A0A932T4M2-F1
#
_cell.length_a   1.000
_cell.length_b   1.000
_cell.length_c   1.000
_cell.angle_alpha   90.00
_cell.angle_beta   90.00
_cell.angle_gamma   90.00
#
_symmetry.space_group_name_H-M   'P 1'
#
loop_
_entity.id
_entity.type
_entity.pdbx_description
1 polymer ?
#
loop_
_entity_poly.entity_id
_entity_poly.type
_entity_poly.pdbx_seq_one_letter_code
_entity_poly.pdbx_strand_id
1 'polypeptide(L)'
;MQDFDQLGSFYLGREYNLDTREVRPDLVLYDARDLTTHAVCVGMTGSGKTGLCLALLEEAAIDGIPALIIDPKGDLSNLLLTFPKLRGEDFQPWVNEDDARKKGLSPA
;
A
#
# COMPACT_ATOMS: atom_id res chain seq x y z
N MET A 1 16.72 20.71 -4.88
CA MET A 1 15.70 19.80 -4.35
C MET A 1 14.88 19.40 -5.55
N GLN A 2 14.88 18.13 -5.95
CA GLN A 2 14.01 17.68 -7.04
C GLN A 2 12.57 17.91 -6.60
N ASP A 3 11.78 18.52 -7.47
CA ASP A 3 10.35 18.74 -7.24
C ASP A 3 9.68 17.36 -7.29
N PHE A 4 8.96 16.98 -6.24
CA PHE A 4 8.38 15.64 -6.08
C PHE A 4 6.92 15.57 -6.54
N ASP A 5 6.28 16.71 -6.75
CA ASP A 5 4.84 16.83 -6.95
C ASP A 5 4.53 17.11 -8.44
N GLN A 6 4.97 16.21 -9.31
CA GLN A 6 4.69 16.26 -10.74
C GLN A 6 3.63 15.23 -11.10
N LEU A 7 2.46 15.70 -11.55
CA LEU A 7 1.37 14.86 -12.06
C LEU A 7 1.88 13.77 -13.00
N GLY A 8 1.54 12.52 -12.70
CA GLY A 8 1.95 11.34 -13.46
C GLY A 8 3.36 10.83 -13.14
N SER A 9 3.98 11.32 -12.06
CA SER A 9 5.28 10.85 -11.57
C SER A 9 5.14 10.30 -10.16
N PHE A 10 5.18 8.98 -10.03
CA PHE A 10 4.99 8.29 -8.75
C PHE A 10 6.30 8.17 -8.00
N TYR A 11 6.33 8.64 -6.76
CA TYR A 11 7.47 8.46 -5.88
C TYR A 11 7.55 7.02 -5.35
N LEU A 12 8.66 6.32 -5.63
CA LEU A 12 8.90 4.94 -5.17
C LEU A 12 9.96 4.83 -4.07
N GLY A 13 10.43 5.96 -3.54
CA GLY A 13 11.49 6.01 -2.55
C GLY A 13 12.75 6.66 -3.09
N ARG A 14 13.90 6.26 -2.55
CA ARG A 14 15.21 6.82 -2.90
C ARG A 14 16.14 5.75 -3.42
N GLU A 15 17.11 6.17 -4.22
CA GLU A 15 18.15 5.25 -4.65
C GLU A 15 18.88 4.65 -3.45
N TYR A 16 19.23 3.38 -3.53
CA TYR A 16 19.94 2.66 -2.47
C TYR A 16 21.24 2.10 -3.01
N ASN A 17 22.35 2.48 -2.39
CA ASN A 17 23.66 1.94 -2.74
C ASN A 17 23.84 0.57 -2.08
N LEU A 18 23.91 -0.50 -2.89
CA LEU A 18 24.10 -1.86 -2.38
C LEU A 18 25.49 -2.10 -1.78
N ASP A 19 26.52 -1.43 -2.30
CA ASP A 19 27.91 -1.61 -1.85
C ASP A 19 28.14 -0.93 -0.51
N THR A 20 27.71 0.32 -0.38
CA THR A 20 27.87 1.10 0.87
C THR A 20 26.73 0.87 1.87
N ARG A 21 25.62 0.27 1.42
CA ARG A 21 24.39 0.04 2.20
C ARG A 21 23.78 1.34 2.73
N GLU A 22 23.80 2.36 1.89
CA GLU A 22 23.31 3.70 2.23
C GLU A 22 22.22 4.14 1.27
N VAL A 23 21.21 4.81 1.83
CA VAL A 23 20.19 5.51 1.05
C VAL A 23 20.80 6.80 0.50
N ARG A 24 20.71 6.97 -0.82
CA ARG A 24 21.14 8.19 -1.51
C ARG A 24 20.07 9.28 -1.40
N PRO A 25 20.43 10.56 -1.57
CA PRO A 25 19.45 11.65 -1.55
C PRO A 25 18.53 11.66 -2.80
N ASP A 26 18.94 10.98 -3.87
CA ASP A 26 18.26 10.96 -5.15
C ASP A 26 16.92 10.21 -5.08
N LEU A 27 15.87 10.86 -5.60
CA LEU A 27 14.51 10.30 -5.60
C LEU A 27 14.35 9.31 -6.75
N VAL A 28 13.61 8.23 -6.51
CA VAL A 28 13.13 7.33 -7.55
C VAL A 28 11.72 7.78 -7.92
N LEU A 29 11.63 8.50 -9.03
CA LEU A 29 10.38 8.99 -9.61
C LEU A 29 10.03 8.13 -10.83
N TYR A 30 8.92 7.41 -10.75
CA TYR A 30 8.47 6.47 -11.75
C TYR A 30 7.39 7.08 -12.65
N ASP A 31 7.48 6.89 -13.96
CA ASP A 31 6.49 7.42 -14.90
C ASP A 31 5.22 6.56 -14.86
N ALA A 32 4.11 7.12 -14.37
CA ALA A 32 2.85 6.40 -14.22
C ALA A 32 2.30 5.90 -15.57
N ARG A 33 2.72 6.48 -16.70
CA ARG A 33 2.30 6.03 -18.04
C ARG A 33 2.77 4.61 -18.35
N ASP A 34 3.87 4.16 -17.75
CA ASP A 34 4.35 2.80 -17.93
C ASP A 34 3.35 1.76 -17.38
N LEU A 35 2.56 2.12 -16.37
CA LEU A 35 1.52 1.24 -15.80
C LEU A 35 0.35 0.97 -16.76
N THR A 36 0.22 1.75 -17.83
CA THR A 36 -0.79 1.51 -18.89
C THR A 36 -0.46 0.28 -19.75
N THR A 37 0.75 -0.25 -19.64
CA THR A 37 1.22 -1.43 -20.39
C THR A 37 1.26 -2.72 -19.57
N HIS A 38 0.62 -2.72 -18.39
CA HIS A 38 0.64 -3.78 -17.37
C HIS A 38 1.98 -3.87 -16.61
N ALA A 39 1.88 -4.15 -15.32
CA ALA A 39 3.03 -4.36 -14.44
C ALA A 39 2.85 -5.65 -13.64
N VAL A 40 3.97 -6.27 -13.26
CA VAL A 40 3.99 -7.46 -12.40
C VAL A 40 5.00 -7.23 -11.27
N CYS A 41 4.54 -7.38 -10.02
CA CYS A 41 5.41 -7.35 -8.85
C CYS A 41 5.69 -8.78 -8.35
N VAL A 42 6.96 -9.19 -8.33
CA VAL A 42 7.39 -10.55 -7.94
C VAL A 42 8.32 -10.47 -6.72
N GLY A 43 8.21 -11.46 -5.83
CA GLY A 43 9.01 -11.52 -4.60
C GLY A 43 8.43 -12.49 -3.57
N MET A 44 9.24 -12.90 -2.60
CA MET A 44 8.81 -13.78 -1.51
C MET A 44 7.98 -13.02 -0.45
N THR A 45 7.29 -13.73 0.45
CA THR A 45 6.63 -13.09 1.60
C THR A 45 7.65 -12.31 2.42
N GLY A 46 7.29 -11.09 2.85
CA GLY A 46 8.20 -10.20 3.57
C GLY A 46 9.15 -9.38 2.69
N SER A 47 9.15 -9.56 1.36
CA SER A 47 10.02 -8.79 0.45
C SER A 47 9.50 -7.38 0.13
N GLY A 48 8.41 -6.94 0.74
CA GLY A 48 7.84 -5.61 0.52
C GLY A 48 6.87 -5.45 -0.66
N LYS A 49 6.43 -6.54 -1.33
CA LYS A 49 5.48 -6.44 -2.46
C LYS A 49 4.22 -5.64 -2.14
N THR A 50 3.57 -5.96 -1.02
CA THR A 50 2.37 -5.25 -0.57
C THR A 50 2.68 -3.78 -0.31
N GLY A 51 3.81 -3.47 0.33
CA GLY A 51 4.26 -2.10 0.56
C GLY A 51 4.50 -1.32 -0.74
N LEU A 52 5.08 -1.96 -1.76
CA LEU A 52 5.22 -1.34 -3.09
C LEU A 52 3.86 -1.05 -3.72
N CYS A 53 2.91 -1.98 -3.66
CA CYS A 53 1.55 -1.74 -4.16
C CYS A 53 0.85 -0.61 -3.40
N LEU A 54 1.05 -0.50 -2.09
CA LEU A 54 0.54 0.59 -1.27
C LEU A 54 1.09 1.94 -1.71
N ALA A 55 2.42 2.06 -1.86
CA ALA A 55 3.05 3.28 -2.35
C ALA A 55 2.47 3.68 -3.71
N LEU A 56 2.36 2.75 -4.66
CA LEU A 56 1.75 3.03 -5.97
C LEU A 56 0.30 3.53 -5.87
N LEU A 57 -0.50 2.95 -4.97
CA LEU A 57 -1.89 3.36 -4.75
C LEU A 57 -2.00 4.73 -4.06
N GLU A 58 -1.09 5.06 -3.15
CA GLU A 58 -1.01 6.36 -2.49
C GLU A 58 -0.67 7.46 -3.51
N GLU A 59 0.35 7.25 -4.34
CA GLU A 59 0.73 8.19 -5.41
C GLU A 59 -0.41 8.36 -6.43
N ALA A 60 -1.06 7.26 -6.84
CA ALA A 60 -2.24 7.33 -7.70
C ALA A 60 -3.39 8.13 -7.07
N ALA A 61 -3.62 7.98 -5.75
CA ALA A 61 -4.65 8.72 -5.05
C ALA A 61 -4.34 10.21 -4.93
N ILE A 62 -3.07 10.58 -4.70
CA ILE A 62 -2.59 11.98 -4.69
C ILE A 62 -2.85 12.64 -6.05
N ASP A 63 -2.58 11.93 -7.14
CA ASP A 63 -2.83 12.39 -8.51
C ASP A 63 -4.31 12.34 -8.93
N GLY A 64 -5.21 11.90 -8.05
CA GLY A 64 -6.65 11.78 -8.34
C GLY A 64 -6.98 10.68 -9.36
N ILE A 65 -6.09 9.70 -9.54
CA ILE A 65 -6.28 8.56 -10.43
C ILE A 65 -7.17 7.52 -9.73
N PRO A 66 -8.33 7.15 -10.32
CA PRO A 66 -9.19 6.15 -9.72
C PRO A 66 -8.54 4.75 -9.81
N ALA A 67 -8.58 4.00 -8.71
CA ALA A 67 -8.05 2.65 -8.61
C ALA A 67 -9.15 1.63 -8.24
N LEU A 68 -9.15 0.48 -8.92
CA LEU A 68 -9.92 -0.70 -8.53
C LEU A 68 -8.94 -1.78 -8.06
N ILE A 69 -9.09 -2.24 -6.82
CA ILE A 69 -8.19 -3.19 -6.20
C ILE A 69 -8.95 -4.49 -5.96
N ILE A 70 -8.40 -5.61 -6.47
CA ILE A 70 -8.89 -6.95 -6.18
C ILE A 70 -7.85 -7.61 -5.28
N ASP A 71 -8.17 -7.73 -4.00
CA ASP A 71 -7.28 -8.30 -3.01
C ASP A 71 -7.88 -9.57 -2.37
N PRO A 72 -7.47 -10.76 -2.82
CA PRO A 72 -7.96 -12.01 -2.25
C PRO A 72 -7.40 -12.30 -0.85
N LYS A 73 -6.33 -11.61 -0.43
CA LYS A 73 -5.73 -11.79 0.90
C LYS A 73 -6.31 -10.86 1.94
N GLY A 74 -6.83 -9.71 1.51
CA GLY A 74 -7.42 -8.68 2.37
C GLY A 74 -6.39 -7.77 3.05
N ASP A 75 -5.09 -7.93 2.74
CA ASP A 75 -4.02 -7.12 3.33
C ASP A 75 -4.12 -5.64 2.90
N LEU A 76 -4.51 -5.36 1.64
CA LEU A 76 -4.70 -4.03 1.07
C LEU A 76 -6.04 -3.42 1.45
N SER A 77 -7.11 -4.22 1.54
CA SER A 77 -8.42 -3.69 1.95
C SER A 77 -8.42 -3.21 3.40
N ASN A 78 -7.52 -3.73 4.24
CA ASN A 78 -7.32 -3.27 5.62
C ASN A 78 -6.94 -1.79 5.73
N LEU A 79 -6.44 -1.15 4.66
CA LEU A 79 -6.24 0.30 4.65
C LEU A 79 -7.53 1.09 4.93
N LEU A 80 -8.68 0.53 4.57
CA LEU A 80 -9.98 1.14 4.86
C LEU A 80 -10.35 1.09 6.36
N LEU A 81 -9.61 0.32 7.16
CA LEU A 81 -9.81 0.20 8.61
C LEU A 81 -9.03 1.27 9.39
N THR A 82 -8.45 2.26 8.70
CA THR A 82 -7.69 3.36 9.32
C THR A 82 -8.64 4.45 9.82
N PHE A 83 -9.50 4.11 10.78
CA PHE A 83 -10.49 5.02 11.34
C PHE A 83 -9.86 6.19 12.10
N PRO A 84 -10.44 7.41 12.08
CA PRO A 84 -9.84 8.57 12.73
C PRO A 84 -9.57 8.43 14.23
N LYS A 85 -10.36 7.59 14.91
CA LYS A 85 -10.27 7.38 16.37
C LYS A 85 -9.75 5.99 16.76
N LEU A 86 -9.64 5.06 15.81
CA LEU A 86 -9.19 3.68 16.00
C LEU A 86 -9.80 2.98 17.22
N ARG A 87 -11.10 3.21 17.50
CA ARG A 87 -11.75 2.59 18.66
C ARG A 87 -12.18 1.18 18.31
N GLY A 88 -12.23 0.29 19.30
CA GLY A 88 -12.68 -1.09 19.10
C GLY A 88 -14.04 -1.19 18.41
N GLU A 89 -14.97 -0.27 18.70
CA GLU A 89 -16.29 -0.25 18.07
C GLU A 89 -16.25 0.10 16.58
N ASP A 90 -15.23 0.85 16.13
CA ASP A 90 -15.08 1.22 14.71
C ASP A 90 -14.75 -0.03 13.86
N PHE A 91 -14.13 -1.05 14.46
CA PHE A 91 -13.80 -2.32 13.81
C PHE A 91 -14.93 -3.35 13.85
N GLN A 92 -15.92 -3.20 14.74
CA GLN A 92 -16.99 -4.19 14.95
C GLN A 92 -17.69 -4.66 13.67
N PRO A 93 -18.10 -3.77 12.74
CA PRO A 93 -18.76 -4.19 11.51
C PRO A 93 -17.90 -5.06 10.58
N TRP A 94 -16.58 -5.06 10.78
CA TRP A 94 -15.59 -5.74 9.96
C TRP A 94 -15.07 -7.03 10.61
N VAL A 95 -15.53 -7.35 11.83
CA VAL A 95 -15.19 -8.59 12.51
C VAL A 95 -15.96 -9.76 11.90
N ASN A 96 -15.26 -10.85 11.62
CA ASN A 96 -15.88 -12.10 11.20
C ASN A 96 -16.44 -12.84 12.43
N GLU A 97 -17.77 -12.84 12.56
CA GLU A 97 -18.46 -13.51 13.67
C GLU A 97 -18.18 -15.02 13.75
N ASP A 98 -18.03 -15.70 12.61
CA ASP A 98 -17.75 -17.14 12.57
C ASP A 98 -16.38 -17.48 13.14
N ASP A 99 -15.38 -16.64 12.85
CA ASP A 99 -14.03 -16.82 13.39
C ASP A 99 -13.97 -16.53 14.89
N ALA A 100 -14.73 -15.55 15.37
CA ALA A 100 -14.90 -15.30 16.81
C ALA A 100 -15.56 -16.50 17.49
N ARG A 101 -16.67 -17.01 16.94
CA ARG A 101 -17.38 -18.20 17.45
C ARG A 101 -16.49 -19.43 17.53
N LYS A 102 -15.72 -19.74 16.46
CA LYS A 102 -14.77 -20.87 16.44
C LYS A 102 -13.71 -20.80 17.54
N LYS A 103 -13.34 -19.58 17.94
CA LYS A 103 -12.35 -19.33 19.01
C LYS A 103 -12.99 -19.22 20.40
N GLY A 104 -14.31 -19.38 20.52
CA GLY A 104 -15.04 -19.22 21.79
C GLY A 104 -15.07 -17.79 22.32
N LEU A 105 -14.88 -16.80 21.44
CA LEU A 105 -14.90 -15.38 21.77
C LEU A 105 -16.25 -14.76 21.38
N SER A 106 -16.69 -13.72 22.10
CA SER A 106 -17.74 -12.83 21.60
C SER A 106 -17.16 -11.93 20.49
N PRO A 107 -17.91 -11.66 19.39
CA PRO A 107 -17.48 -10.70 18.36
C PRO A 107 -17.28 -9.28 18.92
N ALA A 108 -18.06 -8.94 19.94
CA ALA A 108 -17.82 -8.04 21.07
C ALA A 108 -18.78 -8.49 22.17
#